data_AF-A0A1D1VWI7-F1
#
_entry.id   AF-A0A1D1VWI7-F1
#
_cell.length_a   1.000
_cell.length_b   1.000
_cell.length_c   1.000
_cell.angle_alpha   90.00
_cell.angle_beta   90.00
_cell.angle_gamma   90.00
#
_symmetry.space_group_name_H-M   'P 1'
#
loop_
_entity.id
_entity.type
_entity.pdbx_description
1 polymer ?
#
loop_
_entity_poly.entity_id
_entity_poly.type
_entity_poly.pdbx_seq_one_letter_code
_entity_poly.pdbx_strand_id
1 'polypeptide(L)'
;MDKPAKEWTAIVLTSRTLEDGEAIKSELLTYQKKGFIHQSCIVLVVEDPVSSTSSGVGSGTATINALFYVVEQLSARRGYHVLSADVLIDSNILVLHHGRSYPFGNPLGAFTLLPGHISPSKDYVEITTNILHLYNFATTKLLPLFGSGFWVCSTDMIIDYDQDAFVEPSTDSSTGETDACIITVPAEPFYASKHGVVLTGQNGLVQDLLYRAPESTLQSFTQEGNELQLISGIVYMSVGVSERLLALQRFPAIESCTYLSTDVGSEPHSVSFFFDMLLAMSDGIREEDFMKRGSNITKGDGGASGDASKAMGTNVRRIIWNKMRHFRLSSFHIPFARHIYLSTDLSASEYLNIMKSLGDPQSSHSVCFRLLCRSHFVHCAAN
;
A
#
# COMPACT_ATOMS: atom_id res chain seq x y z
N MET A 1 -13.29 -29.10 11.32
CA MET A 1 -12.27 -29.23 10.26
C MET A 1 -11.68 -27.85 10.12
N ASP A 2 -10.45 -27.66 10.60
CA ASP A 2 -9.76 -26.37 10.48
C ASP A 2 -9.55 -26.08 9.00
N LYS A 3 -9.95 -24.88 8.55
CA LYS A 3 -9.63 -24.43 7.19
C LYS A 3 -8.11 -24.41 7.04
N PRO A 4 -7.54 -24.91 5.93
CA PRO A 4 -6.12 -24.77 5.69
C PRO A 4 -5.73 -23.29 5.73
N ALA A 5 -4.59 -22.99 6.33
CA ALA A 5 -4.08 -21.62 6.38
C ALA A 5 -3.92 -21.08 4.96
N LYS A 6 -4.48 -19.90 4.69
CA LYS A 6 -4.28 -19.22 3.41
C LYS A 6 -2.84 -18.73 3.31
N GLU A 7 -2.26 -18.88 2.14
CA GLU A 7 -0.90 -18.43 1.85
C GLU A 7 -0.88 -17.46 0.66
N TRP A 8 0.16 -16.62 0.62
CA TRP A 8 0.45 -15.77 -0.52
C TRP A 8 0.99 -16.60 -1.68
N THR A 9 0.40 -16.41 -2.85
CA THR A 9 0.89 -16.98 -4.10
C THR A 9 2.10 -16.18 -4.60
N ALA A 10 2.04 -14.85 -4.49
CA ALA A 10 3.12 -13.97 -4.88
C ALA A 10 3.20 -12.72 -3.98
N ILE A 11 4.42 -12.24 -3.77
CA ILE A 11 4.73 -10.97 -3.13
C ILE A 11 5.53 -10.15 -4.15
N VAL A 12 5.08 -8.93 -4.39
CA VAL A 12 5.71 -7.97 -5.30
C VAL A 12 6.09 -6.74 -4.50
N LEU A 13 7.36 -6.36 -4.51
CA LEU A 13 7.78 -5.06 -3.98
C LEU A 13 7.97 -4.11 -5.13
N THR A 14 7.34 -2.94 -5.08
CA THR A 14 7.71 -1.89 -6.03
C THR A 14 8.96 -1.18 -5.53
N SER A 15 9.85 -0.77 -6.42
CA SER A 15 11.03 0.03 -6.08
C SER A 15 11.08 1.30 -6.93
N ARG A 16 11.78 2.33 -6.43
CA ARG A 16 12.02 3.55 -7.19
C ARG A 16 13.11 3.35 -8.23
N THR A 17 14.14 2.60 -7.89
CA THR A 17 15.33 2.37 -8.72
C THR A 17 15.66 0.90 -8.78
N LEU A 18 16.44 0.51 -9.79
CA LEU A 18 16.99 -0.85 -9.90
C LEU A 18 17.93 -1.20 -8.72
N GLU A 19 18.74 -0.25 -8.25
CA GLU A 19 19.69 -0.47 -7.16
C GLU A 19 18.96 -0.77 -5.84
N ASP A 20 17.95 0.04 -5.49
CA ASP A 20 17.07 -0.24 -4.35
C ASP A 20 16.40 -1.62 -4.53
N GLY A 21 16.01 -1.93 -5.77
CA GLY A 21 15.33 -3.18 -6.10
C GLY A 21 16.13 -4.44 -5.78
N GLU A 22 17.43 -4.45 -6.06
CA GLU A 22 18.30 -5.61 -5.76
C GLU A 22 18.52 -5.80 -4.25
N ALA A 23 18.70 -4.70 -3.51
CA ALA A 23 18.81 -4.76 -2.05
C ALA A 23 17.54 -5.31 -1.40
N ILE A 24 16.38 -4.80 -1.83
CA ILE A 24 15.05 -5.27 -1.41
C ILE A 24 14.88 -6.76 -1.70
N LYS A 25 15.20 -7.19 -2.92
CA LYS A 25 15.07 -8.58 -3.36
C LYS A 25 15.92 -9.52 -2.51
N SER A 26 17.17 -9.14 -2.24
CA SER A 26 18.09 -9.92 -1.42
C SER A 26 17.56 -10.15 0.01
N GLU A 27 16.98 -9.10 0.61
CA GLU A 27 16.42 -9.19 1.96
C GLU A 27 15.16 -10.06 2.01
N LEU A 28 14.24 -9.94 1.04
CA LEU A 28 13.06 -10.81 0.95
C LEU A 28 13.42 -12.29 0.72
N LEU A 29 14.39 -12.57 -0.15
CA LEU A 29 14.87 -13.93 -0.38
C LEU A 29 15.51 -14.51 0.90
N THR A 30 16.09 -13.67 1.74
CA THR A 30 16.57 -14.08 3.07
C THR A 30 15.42 -14.45 3.99
N TYR A 31 14.33 -13.68 4.01
CA TYR A 31 13.12 -14.03 4.76
C TYR A 31 12.48 -15.34 4.27
N GLN A 32 12.46 -15.56 2.95
CA GLN A 32 11.99 -16.82 2.38
C GLN A 32 12.88 -18.00 2.80
N LYS A 33 14.21 -17.88 2.68
CA LYS A 33 15.17 -18.92 3.13
C LYS A 33 15.03 -19.27 4.61
N LYS A 34 14.73 -18.27 5.45
CA LYS A 34 14.51 -18.44 6.89
C LYS A 34 13.12 -18.96 7.25
N GLY A 35 12.22 -19.14 6.27
CA GLY A 35 10.89 -19.70 6.47
C GLY A 35 9.82 -18.70 6.92
N PHE A 36 10.09 -17.38 6.88
CA PHE A 36 9.07 -16.35 7.15
C PHE A 36 8.10 -16.22 5.97
N ILE A 37 8.60 -16.37 4.75
CA ILE A 37 7.81 -16.43 3.52
C ILE A 37 7.84 -17.87 3.02
N HIS A 38 6.68 -18.43 2.67
CA HIS A 38 6.60 -19.80 2.20
C HIS A 38 7.41 -20.02 0.90
N GLN A 39 8.01 -21.20 0.75
CA GLN A 39 8.93 -21.48 -0.39
C GLN A 39 8.22 -21.52 -1.75
N SER A 40 6.92 -21.81 -1.78
CA SER A 40 6.14 -21.75 -3.02
C SER A 40 5.80 -20.32 -3.46
N CYS A 41 5.87 -19.35 -2.54
CA CYS A 41 5.53 -17.96 -2.83
C CYS A 41 6.54 -17.35 -3.81
N ILE A 42 6.04 -16.72 -4.86
CA ILE A 42 6.87 -15.94 -5.77
C ILE A 42 7.30 -14.65 -5.08
N VAL A 43 8.57 -14.30 -5.14
CA VAL A 43 9.09 -13.01 -4.67
C VAL A 43 9.59 -12.23 -5.87
N LEU A 44 8.95 -11.08 -6.16
CA LEU A 44 9.27 -10.20 -7.28
C LEU A 44 9.59 -8.81 -6.76
N VAL A 45 10.47 -8.12 -7.49
CA VAL A 45 10.71 -6.68 -7.32
C VAL A 45 10.52 -6.00 -8.67
N VAL A 46 9.73 -4.94 -8.70
CA VAL A 46 9.28 -4.27 -9.93
C VAL A 46 9.53 -2.77 -9.79
N GLU A 47 10.24 -2.18 -10.74
CA GLU A 47 10.48 -0.74 -10.73
C GLU A 47 9.18 0.03 -11.05
N ASP A 48 8.96 1.16 -10.38
CA ASP A 48 7.89 2.11 -10.72
C ASP A 48 8.27 2.87 -12.00
N PRO A 49 7.52 2.75 -13.09
CA PRO A 49 7.83 3.44 -14.35
C PRO A 49 8.00 4.96 -14.20
N VAL A 50 7.26 5.59 -13.28
CA VAL A 50 7.16 7.05 -13.13
C VAL A 50 8.31 7.64 -12.28
N SER A 51 9.07 6.79 -11.58
CA SER A 51 10.15 7.23 -10.68
C SER A 51 11.29 7.97 -11.36
N SER A 52 11.47 7.76 -12.67
CA SER A 52 12.54 8.34 -13.48
C SER A 52 12.27 9.79 -13.92
N THR A 53 11.02 10.26 -13.84
CA THR A 53 10.60 11.52 -14.46
C THR A 53 9.77 12.45 -13.56
N SER A 54 9.29 12.01 -12.41
CA SER A 54 8.55 12.88 -11.48
C SER A 54 8.78 12.54 -10.00
N SER A 55 8.73 13.56 -9.15
CA SER A 55 9.03 13.53 -7.71
C SER A 55 7.96 12.86 -6.82
N GLY A 56 7.03 12.12 -7.43
CA GLY A 56 5.96 11.41 -6.72
C GLY A 56 5.80 9.99 -7.25
N VAL A 57 5.88 9.01 -6.35
CA VAL A 57 5.45 7.63 -6.63
C VAL A 57 3.98 7.70 -7.04
N GLY A 58 3.71 7.44 -8.31
CA GLY A 58 2.36 7.25 -8.81
C GLY A 58 1.90 5.88 -8.36
N SER A 59 1.40 5.75 -7.12
CA SER A 59 1.06 4.45 -6.55
C SER A 59 0.12 3.65 -7.44
N GLY A 60 -0.74 4.31 -8.23
CA GLY A 60 -1.59 3.64 -9.22
C GLY A 60 -0.81 3.11 -10.42
N THR A 61 0.13 3.87 -10.97
CA THR A 61 1.02 3.42 -12.05
C THR A 61 1.86 2.22 -11.59
N ALA A 62 2.52 2.33 -10.43
CA ALA A 62 3.26 1.23 -9.82
C ALA A 62 2.37 0.00 -9.56
N THR A 63 1.11 0.22 -9.14
CA THR A 63 0.13 -0.87 -8.94
C THR A 63 -0.20 -1.60 -10.23
N ILE A 64 -0.49 -0.87 -11.32
CA ILE A 64 -0.79 -1.46 -12.63
C ILE A 64 0.41 -2.25 -13.13
N ASN A 65 1.61 -1.67 -13.06
CA ASN A 65 2.83 -2.34 -13.49
C ASN A 65 3.10 -3.62 -12.70
N ALA A 66 2.95 -3.58 -11.37
CA ALA A 66 3.12 -4.74 -10.50
C ALA A 66 2.11 -5.85 -10.80
N LEU A 67 0.83 -5.51 -11.01
CA LEU A 67 -0.22 -6.46 -11.38
C LEU A 67 0.09 -7.11 -12.74
N PHE A 68 0.49 -6.32 -13.72
CA PHE A 68 0.84 -6.83 -15.04
C PHE A 68 2.00 -7.82 -14.97
N TYR A 69 3.08 -7.41 -14.31
CA TYR A 69 4.30 -8.20 -14.19
C TYR A 69 4.05 -9.53 -13.44
N VAL A 70 3.32 -9.50 -12.31
CA VAL A 70 3.05 -10.74 -11.56
C VAL A 70 2.12 -11.69 -12.32
N VAL A 71 1.15 -11.19 -13.08
CA VAL A 71 0.27 -12.03 -13.90
C VAL A 71 1.05 -12.67 -15.05
N GLU A 72 2.02 -11.96 -15.65
CA GLU A 72 2.93 -12.55 -16.64
C GLU A 72 3.72 -13.72 -16.03
N GLN A 73 4.35 -13.51 -14.87
CA GLN A 73 5.12 -14.54 -14.19
C GLN A 73 4.27 -15.75 -13.78
N LEU A 74 3.05 -15.51 -13.27
CA LEU A 74 2.11 -16.57 -12.94
C LEU A 74 1.63 -17.33 -14.18
N SER A 75 1.39 -16.61 -15.28
CA SER A 75 0.99 -17.21 -16.56
C SER A 75 2.07 -18.15 -17.08
N ALA A 76 3.31 -17.68 -17.12
CA ALA A 76 4.46 -18.48 -17.54
C ALA A 76 4.64 -19.73 -16.65
N ARG A 77 4.51 -19.60 -15.33
CA ARG A 77 4.61 -20.74 -14.39
C ARG A 77 3.51 -21.79 -14.57
N ARG A 78 2.31 -21.37 -15.00
CA ARG A 78 1.21 -22.31 -15.33
C ARG A 78 1.30 -22.85 -16.76
N GLY A 79 2.37 -22.52 -17.51
CA GLY A 79 2.58 -23.00 -18.88
C GLY A 79 1.77 -22.26 -19.94
N TYR A 80 1.18 -21.11 -19.60
CA TYR A 80 0.53 -20.27 -20.60
C TYR A 80 1.58 -19.52 -21.43
N HIS A 81 1.35 -19.45 -22.75
CA HIS A 81 2.18 -18.69 -23.69
C HIS A 81 1.71 -17.25 -23.91
N VAL A 82 0.57 -16.89 -23.30
CA VAL A 82 -0.02 -15.56 -23.33
C VAL A 82 -0.42 -15.17 -21.91
N LEU A 83 -0.53 -13.87 -21.67
CA LEU A 83 -1.06 -13.34 -20.42
C LEU A 83 -2.50 -13.85 -20.21
N SER A 84 -2.73 -14.62 -19.13
CA SER A 84 -4.06 -15.12 -18.79
C SER A 84 -4.54 -14.57 -17.46
N ALA A 85 -5.75 -14.01 -17.47
CA ALA A 85 -6.45 -13.56 -16.27
C ALA A 85 -6.82 -14.73 -15.34
N ASP A 86 -6.95 -15.95 -15.87
CA ASP A 86 -7.36 -17.14 -15.11
C ASP A 86 -6.39 -17.48 -13.97
N VAL A 87 -5.14 -16.98 -14.03
CA VAL A 87 -4.18 -17.16 -12.95
C VAL A 87 -4.61 -16.43 -11.67
N LEU A 88 -5.47 -15.42 -11.75
CA LEU A 88 -5.93 -14.62 -10.61
C LEU A 88 -6.96 -15.35 -9.75
N ILE A 89 -7.75 -16.27 -10.31
CA ILE A 89 -8.91 -16.92 -9.65
C ILE A 89 -8.54 -17.49 -8.28
N ASP A 90 -7.40 -18.17 -8.19
CA ASP A 90 -6.92 -18.84 -6.97
C ASP A 90 -5.65 -18.22 -6.40
N SER A 91 -5.31 -16.99 -6.81
CA SER A 91 -4.07 -16.33 -6.37
C SER A 91 -4.33 -15.30 -5.27
N ASN A 92 -3.51 -15.37 -4.21
CA ASN A 92 -3.39 -14.29 -3.24
C ASN A 92 -2.09 -13.53 -3.55
N ILE A 93 -2.21 -12.30 -4.02
CA ILE A 93 -1.07 -11.48 -4.44
C ILE A 93 -0.93 -10.30 -3.49
N LEU A 94 0.26 -10.12 -2.93
CA LEU A 94 0.59 -8.99 -2.05
C LEU A 94 1.56 -8.05 -2.75
N VAL A 95 1.14 -6.82 -3.02
CA VAL A 95 2.00 -5.73 -3.50
C VAL A 95 2.34 -4.81 -2.35
N LEU A 96 3.63 -4.62 -2.11
CA LEU A 96 4.13 -3.67 -1.12
C LEU A 96 4.78 -2.50 -1.86
N HIS A 97 4.18 -1.32 -1.73
CA HIS A 97 4.75 -0.11 -2.30
C HIS A 97 5.89 0.41 -1.45
N HIS A 98 7.10 0.17 -1.95
CA HIS A 98 8.34 0.68 -1.39
C HIS A 98 8.99 1.67 -2.36
N GLY A 99 9.76 2.61 -1.82
CA GLY A 99 10.44 3.60 -2.67
C GLY A 99 10.49 5.00 -2.11
N ARG A 100 10.21 5.23 -0.82
CA ARG A 100 10.66 6.46 -0.13
C ARG A 100 11.97 6.19 0.59
N SER A 101 12.92 7.11 0.42
CA SER A 101 14.17 7.11 1.18
C SER A 101 13.93 7.84 2.50
N TYR A 102 14.14 7.14 3.61
CA TYR A 102 13.94 7.67 4.94
C TYR A 102 15.25 8.18 5.55
N PRO A 103 15.26 9.38 6.15
CA PRO A 103 16.47 9.91 6.79
C PRO A 103 17.05 8.98 7.88
N PHE A 104 16.19 8.20 8.53
CA PHE A 104 16.53 7.28 9.61
C PHE A 104 16.39 5.80 9.23
N GLY A 105 16.44 5.49 7.92
CA GLY A 105 16.42 4.12 7.43
C GLY A 105 17.61 3.27 7.92
N ASN A 106 17.52 1.96 7.72
CA ASN A 106 18.57 1.02 8.09
C ASN A 106 19.76 1.14 7.10
N PRO A 107 20.98 1.50 7.54
CA PRO A 107 22.11 1.58 6.62
C PRO A 107 22.66 0.21 6.20
N LEU A 108 22.22 -0.87 6.85
CA LEU A 108 22.70 -2.25 6.63
C LEU A 108 21.70 -3.14 5.88
N GLY A 109 20.54 -2.62 5.53
CA GLY A 109 19.46 -3.37 4.89
C GLY A 109 18.48 -2.45 4.19
N ALA A 110 17.58 -3.02 3.39
CA ALA A 110 16.59 -2.25 2.65
C ALA A 110 15.44 -1.74 3.55
N PHE A 111 15.19 -2.43 4.68
CA PHE A 111 13.99 -2.19 5.49
C PHE A 111 14.29 -1.56 6.85
N THR A 112 13.34 -0.75 7.34
CA THR A 112 13.44 -0.05 8.63
C THR A 112 13.28 -1.04 9.78
N LEU A 113 14.24 -1.05 10.70
CA LEU A 113 14.20 -1.89 11.91
C LEU A 113 13.20 -1.34 12.93
N LEU A 114 12.40 -2.22 13.52
CA LEU A 114 11.44 -1.92 14.57
C LEU A 114 11.90 -2.55 15.90
N PRO A 115 11.53 -1.97 17.06
CA PRO A 115 12.02 -2.38 18.38
C PRO A 115 11.39 -3.68 18.95
N GLY A 116 10.92 -4.57 18.07
CA GLY A 116 10.33 -5.85 18.44
C GLY A 116 10.99 -7.03 17.75
N HIS A 117 10.56 -8.23 18.15
CA HIS A 117 10.89 -9.48 17.48
C HIS A 117 9.60 -10.11 16.93
N ILE A 118 9.69 -10.70 15.74
CA ILE A 118 8.65 -11.58 15.22
C ILE A 118 9.23 -13.00 15.19
N SER A 119 8.52 -13.94 15.81
CA SER A 119 8.86 -15.36 15.80
C SER A 119 7.75 -16.11 15.06
N PRO A 120 7.97 -16.54 13.80
CA PRO A 120 7.03 -17.38 13.07
C PRO A 120 7.20 -18.86 13.44
N SER A 121 8.35 -19.23 14.02
CA SER A 121 8.72 -20.58 14.40
C SER A 121 9.55 -20.57 15.68
N LYS A 122 9.52 -21.67 16.43
CA LYS A 122 10.33 -21.83 17.65
C LYS A 122 11.84 -21.78 17.39
N ASP A 123 12.26 -22.02 16.14
CA ASP A 123 13.67 -22.23 15.79
C ASP A 123 14.36 -20.94 15.33
N TYR A 124 13.60 -19.91 14.91
CA TYR A 124 14.15 -18.67 14.39
C TYR A 124 13.47 -17.43 14.98
N VAL A 125 14.29 -16.53 15.52
CA VAL A 125 13.91 -15.19 15.95
C VAL A 125 14.59 -14.20 15.02
N GLU A 126 13.83 -13.30 14.40
CA GLU A 126 14.36 -12.23 13.55
C GLU A 126 14.08 -10.87 14.17
N ILE A 127 14.94 -9.90 13.88
CA ILE A 127 14.67 -8.50 14.22
C ILE A 127 13.55 -8.00 13.32
N THR A 128 12.48 -7.49 13.91
CA THR A 128 11.33 -7.02 13.14
C THR A 128 11.71 -5.84 12.25
N THR A 129 11.29 -5.90 10.99
CA THR A 129 11.31 -4.74 10.08
C THR A 129 9.90 -4.25 9.80
N ASN A 130 9.75 -3.03 9.28
CA ASN A 130 8.45 -2.51 8.84
C ASN A 130 7.79 -3.44 7.82
N ILE A 131 8.57 -4.03 6.90
CA ILE A 131 8.07 -5.01 5.92
C ILE A 131 7.62 -6.30 6.59
N LEU A 132 8.43 -6.87 7.49
CA LEU A 132 8.07 -8.13 8.14
C LEU A 132 6.84 -7.97 9.05
N HIS A 133 6.72 -6.82 9.73
CA HIS A 133 5.54 -6.45 10.51
C HIS A 133 4.28 -6.34 9.67
N LEU A 134 4.34 -5.60 8.57
CA LEU A 134 3.23 -5.44 7.62
C LEU A 134 2.85 -6.77 6.97
N TYR A 135 3.85 -7.56 6.55
CA TYR A 135 3.63 -8.90 6.01
C TYR A 135 2.94 -9.82 7.02
N ASN A 136 3.41 -9.85 8.27
CA ASN A 136 2.81 -10.67 9.31
C ASN A 136 1.36 -10.25 9.58
N PHE A 137 1.09 -8.94 9.68
CA PHE A 137 -0.25 -8.42 9.84
C PHE A 137 -1.18 -8.80 8.68
N ALA A 138 -0.75 -8.56 7.43
CA ALA A 138 -1.52 -8.91 6.25
C ALA A 138 -1.78 -10.42 6.16
N THR A 139 -0.80 -11.25 6.50
CA THR A 139 -0.90 -12.72 6.42
C THR A 139 -1.81 -13.30 7.50
N THR A 140 -1.65 -12.85 8.75
CA THR A 140 -2.29 -13.50 9.90
C THR A 140 -3.64 -12.89 10.26
N LYS A 141 -3.84 -11.58 9.99
CA LYS A 141 -5.05 -10.86 10.40
C LYS A 141 -5.97 -10.52 9.23
N LEU A 142 -5.44 -10.25 8.04
CA LEU A 142 -6.25 -9.80 6.90
C LEU A 142 -6.56 -10.92 5.91
N LEU A 143 -5.55 -11.67 5.45
CA LEU A 143 -5.69 -12.70 4.42
C LEU A 143 -6.79 -13.75 4.71
N PRO A 144 -7.00 -14.22 5.97
CA PRO A 144 -8.07 -15.17 6.29
C PRO A 144 -9.49 -14.61 6.09
N LEU A 145 -9.65 -13.28 6.12
CA LEU A 145 -10.94 -12.60 6.11
C LEU A 145 -11.50 -12.33 4.72
N PHE A 146 -10.65 -12.35 3.69
CA PHE A 146 -11.04 -12.01 2.31
C PHE A 146 -10.90 -13.21 1.37
N GLY A 147 -11.51 -13.11 0.18
CA GLY A 147 -11.32 -14.06 -0.91
C GLY A 147 -9.92 -14.00 -1.53
N SER A 148 -9.66 -14.85 -2.52
CA SER A 148 -8.49 -14.67 -3.40
C SER A 148 -8.53 -13.30 -4.07
N GLY A 149 -7.38 -12.75 -4.39
CA GLY A 149 -7.30 -11.41 -4.95
C GLY A 149 -5.96 -10.72 -4.75
N PHE A 150 -6.00 -9.42 -4.94
CA PHE A 150 -4.82 -8.58 -5.05
C PHE A 150 -4.83 -7.53 -3.95
N TRP A 151 -3.73 -7.46 -3.22
CA TRP A 151 -3.54 -6.57 -2.08
C TRP A 151 -2.49 -5.53 -2.40
N VAL A 152 -2.77 -4.27 -2.04
CA VAL A 152 -1.83 -3.16 -2.16
C VAL A 152 -1.60 -2.58 -0.78
N CYS A 153 -0.36 -2.59 -0.32
CA CYS A 153 0.04 -2.07 0.98
C CYS A 153 1.16 -1.03 0.84
N SER A 154 0.99 0.14 1.44
CA SER A 154 2.08 1.09 1.63
C SER A 154 3.09 0.58 2.65
N THR A 155 4.38 0.72 2.36
CA THR A 155 5.46 0.42 3.33
C THR A 155 5.90 1.63 4.15
N ASP A 156 5.29 2.78 3.86
CA ASP A 156 5.59 4.09 4.44
C ASP A 156 4.86 4.33 5.77
N MET A 157 4.23 3.30 6.32
CA MET A 157 3.46 3.34 7.54
C MET A 157 3.70 2.09 8.37
N ILE A 158 3.37 2.20 9.66
CA ILE A 158 3.34 1.11 10.61
C ILE A 158 1.94 1.10 11.21
N ILE A 159 1.28 -0.06 11.17
CA ILE A 159 0.05 -0.30 11.92
C ILE A 159 0.45 -0.88 13.26
N ASP A 160 0.36 -0.08 14.31
CA ASP A 160 0.57 -0.52 15.67
C ASP A 160 -0.78 -1.00 16.24
N TYR A 161 -0.84 -2.26 16.63
CA TYR A 161 -2.08 -2.89 17.08
C TYR A 161 -1.76 -3.94 18.14
N ASP A 162 -2.69 -4.12 19.07
CA ASP A 162 -2.63 -5.20 20.04
C ASP A 162 -3.07 -6.52 19.38
N GLN A 163 -2.17 -7.50 19.35
CA GLN A 163 -2.41 -8.79 18.71
C GLN A 163 -3.52 -9.60 19.40
N ASP A 164 -3.65 -9.43 20.73
CA ASP A 164 -4.60 -10.14 21.58
C ASP A 164 -5.97 -9.45 21.59
N ALA A 165 -5.99 -8.13 21.38
CA ALA A 165 -7.23 -7.35 21.27
C ALA A 165 -7.75 -7.19 19.84
N PHE A 166 -7.10 -7.81 18.84
CA PHE A 166 -7.60 -7.79 17.46
C PHE A 166 -8.91 -8.57 17.38
N VAL A 167 -10.02 -7.84 17.23
CA VAL A 167 -11.34 -8.42 17.04
C VAL A 167 -11.60 -8.54 15.54
N GLU A 168 -11.79 -9.77 15.05
CA GLU A 168 -12.38 -9.99 13.74
C GLU A 168 -13.80 -9.39 13.74
N PRO A 169 -14.13 -8.45 12.84
CA PRO A 169 -15.46 -7.86 12.80
C PRO A 169 -16.53 -8.94 12.64
N SER A 170 -17.65 -8.78 13.35
CA SER A 170 -18.77 -9.71 13.25
C SER A 170 -19.22 -9.82 11.79
N THR A 171 -19.27 -11.05 11.29
CA THR A 171 -19.74 -11.41 9.94
C THR A 171 -21.15 -10.91 9.60
N ASP A 172 -21.93 -10.50 10.61
CA ASP A 172 -23.27 -9.92 10.49
C ASP A 172 -23.28 -8.48 9.92
N SER A 173 -22.16 -7.76 9.96
CA SER A 173 -22.02 -6.44 9.35
C SER A 173 -21.09 -6.51 8.13
N SER A 174 -21.70 -6.57 6.95
CA SER A 174 -21.14 -6.08 5.68
C SER A 174 -19.95 -6.79 5.01
N THR A 175 -19.77 -8.10 5.18
CA THR A 175 -19.03 -8.90 4.16
C THR A 175 -19.96 -9.42 3.04
N GLY A 176 -21.06 -8.71 2.77
CA GLY A 176 -21.73 -8.85 1.47
C GLY A 176 -20.72 -8.62 0.35
N GLU A 177 -20.94 -9.22 -0.82
CA GLU A 177 -20.06 -9.15 -2.01
C GLU A 177 -19.41 -7.76 -2.14
N THR A 178 -18.16 -7.64 -1.67
CA THR A 178 -17.34 -6.43 -1.76
C THR A 178 -16.27 -6.71 -2.80
N ASP A 179 -16.15 -5.79 -3.74
CA ASP A 179 -15.22 -5.95 -4.84
C ASP A 179 -13.85 -5.37 -4.48
N ALA A 180 -13.84 -4.28 -3.73
CA ALA A 180 -12.63 -3.71 -3.16
C ALA A 180 -12.90 -3.25 -1.72
N CYS A 181 -11.86 -3.25 -0.88
CA CYS A 181 -11.97 -2.88 0.52
C CYS A 181 -10.76 -2.06 0.98
N ILE A 182 -11.01 -0.89 1.56
CA ILE A 182 -9.96 -0.06 2.18
C ILE A 182 -9.89 -0.40 3.66
N ILE A 183 -8.71 -0.80 4.13
CA ILE A 183 -8.48 -0.99 5.55
C ILE A 183 -8.32 0.38 6.21
N THR A 184 -9.05 0.62 7.29
CA THR A 184 -9.02 1.88 8.03
C THR A 184 -8.73 1.65 9.50
N VAL A 185 -8.19 2.68 10.15
CA VAL A 185 -7.92 2.69 11.59
C VAL A 185 -8.44 3.99 12.20
N PRO A 186 -8.62 4.07 13.52
CA PRO A 186 -9.00 5.31 14.15
C PRO A 186 -7.90 6.37 14.09
N ALA A 187 -8.31 7.65 14.04
CA ALA A 187 -7.39 8.76 14.12
C ALA A 187 -8.05 10.03 14.68
N GLU A 188 -7.25 10.82 15.38
CA GLU A 188 -7.63 12.17 15.82
C GLU A 188 -7.70 13.14 14.63
N PRO A 189 -8.62 14.14 14.63
CA PRO A 189 -8.79 15.08 13.53
C PRO A 189 -7.51 15.77 13.07
N PHE A 190 -6.65 16.20 14.01
CA PHE A 190 -5.37 16.84 13.69
C PHE A 190 -4.46 15.93 12.88
N TYR A 191 -4.33 14.66 13.29
CA TYR A 191 -3.52 13.68 12.57
C TYR A 191 -4.15 13.35 11.21
N ALA A 192 -5.45 13.07 11.18
CA ALA A 192 -6.20 12.75 9.98
C ALA A 192 -6.17 13.86 8.91
N SER A 193 -6.06 15.13 9.31
CA SER A 193 -5.93 16.27 8.40
C SER A 193 -4.67 16.25 7.52
N LYS A 194 -3.70 15.39 7.83
CA LYS A 194 -2.45 15.20 7.06
C LYS A 194 -2.51 14.00 6.11
N HIS A 195 -3.59 13.22 6.19
CA HIS A 195 -3.73 11.91 5.55
C HIS A 195 -5.05 11.79 4.78
N GLY A 196 -5.37 10.58 4.31
CA GLY A 196 -6.64 10.25 3.70
C GLY A 196 -7.64 9.72 4.73
N VAL A 197 -8.91 10.10 4.59
CA VAL A 197 -10.03 9.63 5.42
C VAL A 197 -11.13 9.09 4.50
N VAL A 198 -11.77 8.00 4.93
CA VAL A 198 -12.93 7.41 4.26
C VAL A 198 -14.21 7.93 4.89
N LEU A 199 -15.17 8.35 4.06
CA LEU A 199 -16.55 8.53 4.48
C LEU A 199 -17.36 7.29 4.07
N THR A 200 -17.96 6.61 5.04
CA THR A 200 -18.73 5.38 4.81
C THR A 200 -20.22 5.64 5.04
N GLY A 201 -21.05 5.13 4.14
CA GLY A 201 -22.50 5.24 4.23
C GLY A 201 -23.10 4.19 5.16
N GLN A 202 -24.40 4.31 5.44
CA GLN A 202 -25.13 3.35 6.29
C GLN A 202 -25.15 1.92 5.73
N ASN A 203 -24.92 1.76 4.42
CA ASN A 203 -24.85 0.47 3.72
C ASN A 203 -23.45 -0.18 3.80
N GLY A 204 -22.49 0.43 4.51
CA GLY A 204 -21.09 -0.04 4.59
C GLY A 204 -20.25 0.26 3.35
N LEU A 205 -20.82 0.94 2.34
CA LEU A 205 -20.10 1.35 1.14
C LEU A 205 -19.44 2.71 1.33
N VAL A 206 -18.27 2.87 0.72
CA VAL A 206 -17.52 4.12 0.69
C VAL A 206 -18.28 5.16 -0.13
N GLN A 207 -18.63 6.26 0.50
CA GLN A 207 -19.32 7.40 -0.12
C GLN A 207 -18.32 8.39 -0.72
N ASP A 208 -17.21 8.67 -0.02
CA ASP A 208 -16.18 9.60 -0.47
C ASP A 208 -14.80 9.26 0.15
N LEU A 209 -13.74 9.72 -0.51
CA LEU A 209 -12.35 9.71 -0.03
C LEU A 209 -11.85 11.15 0.09
N LEU A 210 -11.60 11.59 1.32
CA LEU A 210 -11.09 12.92 1.60
C LEU A 210 -9.57 12.88 1.77
N TYR A 211 -8.84 13.74 1.07
CA TYR A 211 -7.40 13.88 1.24
C TYR A 211 -7.07 15.20 1.90
N ARG A 212 -6.34 15.13 3.03
CA ARG A 212 -5.89 16.30 3.77
C ARG A 212 -6.99 17.34 3.99
N ALA A 213 -8.18 16.84 4.38
CA ALA A 213 -9.30 17.71 4.67
C ALA A 213 -8.96 18.60 5.88
N PRO A 214 -9.46 19.86 5.90
CA PRO A 214 -9.23 20.75 7.03
C PRO A 214 -9.67 20.11 8.35
N GLU A 215 -8.89 20.30 9.40
CA GLU A 215 -9.18 19.73 10.72
C GLU A 215 -10.59 20.11 11.22
N SER A 216 -11.04 21.35 10.98
CA SER A 216 -12.39 21.80 11.36
C SER A 216 -13.51 21.00 10.68
N THR A 217 -13.28 20.53 9.44
CA THR A 217 -14.22 19.66 8.72
C THR A 217 -14.19 18.24 9.30
N LEU A 218 -13.01 17.76 9.72
CA LEU A 218 -12.88 16.44 10.34
C LEU A 218 -13.49 16.40 11.75
N GLN A 219 -13.35 17.49 12.51
CA GLN A 219 -13.96 17.63 13.84
C GLN A 219 -15.49 17.59 13.80
N SER A 220 -16.14 18.09 12.75
CA SER A 220 -17.60 17.98 12.65
C SER A 220 -18.09 16.53 12.52
N PHE A 221 -17.28 15.62 11.96
CA PHE A 221 -17.62 14.20 11.87
C PHE A 221 -17.47 13.48 13.21
N THR A 222 -16.53 13.90 14.07
CA THR A 222 -16.35 13.29 15.40
C THR A 222 -17.35 13.77 16.44
N GLN A 223 -17.89 14.98 16.27
CA GLN A 223 -18.93 15.53 17.16
C GLN A 223 -20.22 14.72 17.17
N GLU A 224 -20.48 13.94 16.11
CA GLU A 224 -21.63 13.05 16.01
C GLU A 224 -21.41 11.69 16.72
N GLY A 225 -20.32 11.53 17.47
CA GLY A 225 -19.96 10.28 18.16
C GLY A 225 -19.34 9.23 17.25
N ASN A 226 -19.07 9.57 15.99
CA ASN A 226 -18.42 8.69 15.03
C ASN A 226 -16.89 8.82 15.13
N GLU A 227 -16.19 7.69 15.03
CA GLU A 227 -14.73 7.69 14.94
C GLU A 227 -14.28 7.94 13.49
N LEU A 228 -13.21 8.72 13.30
CA LEU A 228 -12.68 8.96 11.96
C LEU A 228 -12.01 7.70 11.42
N GLN A 229 -12.40 7.29 10.22
CA GLN A 229 -11.83 6.15 9.53
C GLN A 229 -10.65 6.61 8.65
N LEU A 230 -9.45 6.66 9.23
CA LEU A 230 -8.21 6.98 8.54
C LEU A 230 -7.82 5.84 7.58
N ILE A 231 -7.47 6.17 6.35
CA ILE A 231 -6.92 5.21 5.38
C ILE A 231 -5.58 4.70 5.88
N SER A 232 -5.46 3.38 6.11
CA SER A 232 -4.23 2.76 6.62
C SER A 232 -3.12 2.65 5.56
N GLY A 233 -3.47 2.74 4.28
CA GLY A 233 -2.58 2.43 3.16
C GLY A 233 -2.60 0.96 2.73
N ILE A 234 -3.52 0.15 3.28
CA ILE A 234 -3.78 -1.23 2.87
C ILE A 234 -5.13 -1.32 2.15
N VAL A 235 -5.16 -1.96 0.99
CA VAL A 235 -6.36 -2.12 0.16
C VAL A 235 -6.41 -3.53 -0.41
N TYR A 236 -7.58 -4.16 -0.31
CA TYR A 236 -7.91 -5.42 -1.00
C TYR A 236 -8.71 -5.13 -2.27
N MET A 237 -8.44 -5.91 -3.32
CA MET A 237 -9.20 -5.97 -4.55
C MET A 237 -9.50 -7.42 -4.90
N SER A 238 -10.76 -7.71 -5.24
CA SER A 238 -11.21 -9.04 -5.65
C SER A 238 -10.59 -9.45 -6.98
N VAL A 239 -10.75 -10.73 -7.33
CA VAL A 239 -10.37 -11.24 -8.65
C VAL A 239 -11.02 -10.40 -9.75
N GLY A 240 -12.32 -10.11 -9.69
CA GLY A 240 -13.02 -9.34 -10.72
C GLY A 240 -12.47 -7.91 -10.91
N VAL A 241 -12.09 -7.23 -9.81
CA VAL A 241 -11.44 -5.91 -9.88
C VAL A 241 -10.05 -6.03 -10.52
N SER A 242 -9.28 -7.04 -10.10
CA SER A 242 -7.93 -7.30 -10.60
C SER A 242 -7.93 -7.62 -12.09
N GLU A 243 -8.86 -8.47 -12.55
CA GLU A 243 -9.07 -8.78 -13.97
C GLU A 243 -9.46 -7.52 -14.76
N ARG A 244 -10.31 -6.66 -14.20
CA ARG A 244 -10.67 -5.41 -14.87
C ARG A 244 -9.48 -4.49 -15.01
N LEU A 245 -8.68 -4.31 -13.95
CA LEU A 245 -7.47 -3.50 -13.99
C LEU A 245 -6.49 -4.02 -15.03
N LEU A 246 -6.27 -5.34 -15.08
CA LEU A 246 -5.45 -5.98 -16.12
C LEU A 246 -6.00 -5.68 -17.53
N ALA A 247 -7.31 -5.76 -17.72
CA ALA A 247 -7.94 -5.45 -19.01
C ALA A 247 -7.79 -3.98 -19.46
N LEU A 248 -7.51 -3.05 -18.53
CA LEU A 248 -7.30 -1.63 -18.86
C LEU A 248 -6.02 -1.40 -19.67
N GLN A 249 -5.04 -2.31 -19.61
CA GLN A 249 -3.79 -2.20 -20.39
C GLN A 249 -4.02 -2.14 -21.91
N ARG A 250 -5.20 -2.54 -22.39
CA ARG A 250 -5.56 -2.45 -23.82
C ARG A 250 -5.76 -1.01 -24.30
N PHE A 251 -5.86 -0.06 -23.38
CA PHE A 251 -5.95 1.37 -23.69
C PHE A 251 -4.54 1.96 -23.66
N PRO A 252 -4.02 2.54 -24.76
CA PRO A 252 -2.64 3.05 -24.84
C PRO A 252 -2.26 4.01 -23.70
N ALA A 253 -3.22 4.81 -23.23
CA ALA A 253 -3.01 5.74 -22.14
C ALA A 253 -2.73 5.04 -20.80
N ILE A 254 -3.32 3.88 -20.56
CA ILE A 254 -3.06 3.05 -19.37
C ILE A 254 -1.86 2.13 -19.60
N GLU A 255 -1.64 1.64 -20.83
CA GLU A 255 -0.45 0.87 -21.20
C GLU A 255 0.85 1.64 -20.88
N SER A 256 0.82 2.97 -21.01
CA SER A 256 1.92 3.86 -20.61
C SER A 256 2.32 3.72 -19.14
N CYS A 257 1.45 3.17 -18.28
CA CYS A 257 1.75 2.89 -16.87
C CYS A 257 2.52 1.58 -16.65
N THR A 258 2.94 0.88 -17.71
CA THR A 258 3.63 -0.42 -17.62
C THR A 258 5.01 -0.36 -18.25
N TYR A 259 5.89 -1.29 -17.87
CA TYR A 259 7.23 -1.41 -18.43
C TYR A 259 7.23 -1.55 -19.96
N LEU A 260 6.17 -2.10 -20.58
CA LEU A 260 6.05 -2.23 -22.04
C LEU A 260 6.23 -0.90 -22.77
N SER A 261 5.68 0.19 -22.22
CA SER A 261 5.79 1.53 -22.80
C SER A 261 7.08 2.23 -22.41
N THR A 262 7.56 2.00 -21.18
CA THR A 262 8.80 2.59 -20.68
C THR A 262 10.03 2.04 -21.39
N ASP A 263 10.06 0.74 -21.69
CA ASP A 263 11.17 0.06 -22.38
C ASP A 263 11.37 0.57 -23.81
N VAL A 264 10.30 1.08 -24.45
CA VAL A 264 10.37 1.73 -25.78
C VAL A 264 10.60 3.25 -25.69
N GLY A 265 10.84 3.78 -24.48
CA GLY A 265 11.18 5.18 -24.24
C GLY A 265 9.98 6.13 -24.16
N SER A 266 8.75 5.62 -23.97
CA SER A 266 7.58 6.49 -23.78
C SER A 266 7.53 7.06 -22.36
N GLU A 267 7.10 8.31 -22.23
CA GLU A 267 6.86 8.90 -20.91
C GLU A 267 5.59 8.29 -20.28
N PRO A 268 5.68 7.76 -19.05
CA PRO A 268 4.55 7.13 -18.40
C PRO A 268 3.54 8.17 -17.92
N HIS A 269 2.24 7.88 -18.08
CA HIS A 269 1.19 8.67 -17.47
C HIS A 269 1.05 8.32 -15.99
N SER A 270 1.03 9.33 -15.11
CA SER A 270 0.84 9.12 -13.68
C SER A 270 -0.64 8.94 -13.34
N VAL A 271 -0.97 7.82 -12.69
CA VAL A 271 -2.32 7.51 -12.20
C VAL A 271 -2.28 7.35 -10.68
N SER A 272 -3.24 7.95 -9.99
CA SER A 272 -3.45 7.81 -8.56
C SER A 272 -4.27 6.57 -8.23
N PHE A 273 -3.72 5.68 -7.40
CA PHE A 273 -4.45 4.51 -6.91
C PHE A 273 -5.74 4.92 -6.20
N PHE A 274 -5.68 5.87 -5.26
CA PHE A 274 -6.84 6.31 -4.49
C PHE A 274 -7.81 7.19 -5.31
N PHE A 275 -7.30 8.18 -6.07
CA PHE A 275 -8.18 9.20 -6.66
C PHE A 275 -8.60 8.94 -8.11
N ASP A 276 -7.91 8.05 -8.82
CA ASP A 276 -8.37 7.58 -10.14
C ASP A 276 -9.09 6.24 -10.02
N MET A 277 -8.54 5.26 -9.28
CA MET A 277 -9.10 3.90 -9.24
C MET A 277 -10.14 3.71 -8.13
N LEU A 278 -9.77 3.91 -6.86
CA LEU A 278 -10.68 3.64 -5.75
C LEU A 278 -11.85 4.62 -5.71
N LEU A 279 -11.59 5.92 -5.91
CA LEU A 279 -12.66 6.93 -5.94
C LEU A 279 -13.69 6.68 -7.06
N ALA A 280 -13.28 6.05 -8.17
CA ALA A 280 -14.21 5.69 -9.23
C ALA A 280 -15.22 4.62 -8.79
N MET A 281 -14.89 3.81 -7.78
CA MET A 281 -15.76 2.78 -7.20
C MET A 281 -16.59 3.30 -6.00
N SER A 282 -16.39 4.54 -5.56
CA SER A 282 -17.15 5.14 -4.47
C SER A 282 -18.61 5.37 -4.85
N ASP A 283 -19.51 5.04 -3.94
CA ASP A 283 -20.95 5.04 -4.14
C ASP A 283 -21.53 6.48 -4.21
N GLY A 284 -21.01 7.38 -3.37
CA GLY A 284 -21.49 8.75 -3.23
C GLY A 284 -20.97 9.74 -4.28
N ILE A 285 -20.07 9.31 -5.16
CA ILE A 285 -19.45 10.17 -6.17
C ILE A 285 -20.20 10.08 -7.49
N ARG A 286 -20.45 11.24 -8.11
CA ARG A 286 -20.95 11.39 -9.47
C ARG A 286 -19.80 11.59 -10.45
N GLU A 287 -20.03 11.22 -11.72
CA GLU A 287 -19.01 11.34 -12.76
C GLU A 287 -18.46 12.76 -12.86
N GLU A 288 -19.34 13.77 -12.83
CA GLU A 288 -18.94 15.17 -12.90
C GLU A 288 -17.96 15.57 -11.80
N ASP A 289 -18.18 15.11 -10.57
CA ASP A 289 -17.34 15.42 -9.41
C ASP A 289 -16.04 14.62 -9.46
N PHE A 290 -16.12 13.36 -9.87
CA PHE A 290 -14.95 12.53 -10.13
C PHE A 290 -14.03 13.19 -11.18
N MET A 291 -14.59 13.70 -12.29
CA MET A 291 -13.80 14.34 -13.34
C MET A 291 -13.17 15.66 -12.88
N LYS A 292 -13.83 16.43 -12.00
CA LYS A 292 -13.29 17.69 -11.43
C LYS A 292 -12.15 17.47 -10.42
N ARG A 293 -12.20 16.40 -9.63
CA ARG A 293 -11.22 16.16 -8.53
C ARG A 293 -9.86 15.66 -9.03
N GLY A 294 -9.84 14.97 -10.17
CA GLY A 294 -8.61 14.40 -10.74
C GLY A 294 -7.56 15.39 -11.23
N SER A 295 -7.97 16.61 -11.61
CA SER A 295 -7.06 17.64 -12.12
C SER A 295 -6.27 18.37 -11.02
N ASN A 296 -6.62 18.16 -9.74
CA ASN A 296 -6.08 18.92 -8.63
C ASN A 296 -5.07 18.15 -7.78
N ILE A 297 -5.14 16.81 -7.74
CA ILE A 297 -4.28 15.98 -6.87
C ILE A 297 -3.01 15.48 -7.60
N THR A 298 -3.04 15.37 -8.93
CA THR A 298 -1.86 15.09 -9.77
C THR A 298 -0.90 16.27 -9.91
N LYS A 299 -1.21 17.42 -9.28
CA LYS A 299 -0.31 18.59 -9.18
C LYS A 299 0.69 18.44 -8.03
N GLY A 300 1.41 17.32 -7.99
CA GLY A 300 2.69 17.27 -7.29
C GLY A 300 3.70 18.10 -8.07
N ASP A 301 3.79 19.40 -7.77
CA ASP A 301 4.88 20.37 -7.99
C ASP A 301 5.82 20.30 -9.23
N GLY A 302 5.42 19.69 -10.36
CA GLY A 302 6.28 19.75 -11.56
C GLY A 302 5.78 19.16 -12.88
N GLY A 303 4.56 18.61 -12.97
CA GLY A 303 4.09 17.94 -14.18
C GLY A 303 3.77 18.89 -15.36
N ALA A 304 4.30 18.57 -16.54
CA ALA A 304 4.24 19.34 -17.78
C ALA A 304 2.86 19.93 -18.10
N SER A 305 2.81 21.26 -18.16
CA SER A 305 1.63 22.09 -18.42
C SER A 305 1.30 22.19 -19.92
N GLY A 306 0.75 21.13 -20.50
CA GLY A 306 0.24 21.13 -21.88
C GLY A 306 -1.24 20.72 -21.98
N ASP A 307 -1.99 21.32 -22.91
CA ASP A 307 -3.40 20.98 -23.14
C ASP A 307 -3.61 19.53 -23.58
N ALA A 308 -2.63 18.96 -24.30
CA ALA A 308 -2.61 17.54 -24.68
C ALA A 308 -2.48 16.60 -23.46
N SER A 309 -1.66 16.96 -22.46
CA SER A 309 -1.51 16.19 -21.22
C SER A 309 -2.80 16.20 -20.38
N LYS A 310 -3.46 17.37 -20.30
CA LYS A 310 -4.78 17.49 -19.66
C LYS A 310 -5.86 16.68 -20.37
N ALA A 311 -5.89 16.72 -21.70
CA ALA A 311 -6.82 15.92 -22.50
C ALA A 311 -6.59 14.41 -22.29
N MET A 312 -5.33 13.98 -22.25
CA MET A 312 -4.95 12.59 -21.96
C MET A 312 -5.41 12.17 -20.56
N GLY A 313 -5.11 12.95 -19.52
CA GLY A 313 -5.54 12.65 -18.15
C GLY A 313 -7.07 12.60 -18.01
N THR A 314 -7.78 13.47 -18.72
CA THR A 314 -9.25 13.43 -18.78
C THR A 314 -9.75 12.15 -19.45
N ASN A 315 -9.10 11.72 -20.53
CA ASN A 315 -9.46 10.48 -21.22
C ASN A 315 -9.21 9.25 -20.34
N VAL A 316 -8.05 9.18 -19.68
CA VAL A 316 -7.68 8.13 -18.72
C VAL A 316 -8.72 8.01 -17.61
N ARG A 317 -9.07 9.13 -16.97
CA ARG A 317 -10.10 9.15 -15.92
C ARG A 317 -11.45 8.65 -16.41
N ARG A 318 -11.88 9.07 -17.61
CA ARG A 318 -13.14 8.60 -18.19
C ARG A 318 -13.13 7.10 -18.46
N ILE A 319 -12.02 6.55 -18.96
CA ILE A 319 -11.85 5.11 -19.15
C ILE A 319 -11.98 4.39 -17.80
N ILE A 320 -11.25 4.85 -16.77
CA ILE A 320 -11.27 4.25 -15.44
C ILE A 320 -12.68 4.32 -14.83
N TRP A 321 -13.33 5.48 -14.88
CA TRP A 321 -14.71 5.65 -14.42
C TRP A 321 -15.66 4.62 -15.05
N ASN A 322 -15.70 4.57 -16.37
CA ASN A 322 -16.60 3.67 -17.12
C ASN A 322 -16.33 2.19 -16.83
N LYS A 323 -15.09 1.84 -16.50
CA LYS A 323 -14.66 0.45 -16.29
C LYS A 323 -14.69 0.02 -14.83
N MET A 324 -14.63 0.93 -13.87
CA MET A 324 -14.53 0.60 -12.45
C MET A 324 -15.81 0.92 -11.67
N ARG A 325 -16.66 1.86 -12.12
CA ARG A 325 -17.78 2.40 -11.33
C ARG A 325 -18.81 1.39 -10.82
N HIS A 326 -18.91 0.23 -11.47
CA HIS A 326 -19.84 -0.84 -11.09
C HIS A 326 -19.38 -1.67 -9.90
N PHE A 327 -18.10 -1.60 -9.54
CA PHE A 327 -17.57 -2.32 -8.39
C PHE A 327 -17.91 -1.64 -7.08
N ARG A 328 -18.12 -2.46 -6.05
CA ARG A 328 -18.50 -2.03 -4.71
C ARG A 328 -17.25 -1.85 -3.85
N LEU A 329 -16.97 -0.60 -3.48
CA LEU A 329 -15.91 -0.25 -2.53
C LEU A 329 -16.48 -0.16 -1.11
N SER A 330 -15.93 -0.95 -0.20
CA SER A 330 -16.22 -0.90 1.25
C SER A 330 -14.99 -0.42 2.04
N SER A 331 -15.19 -0.17 3.34
CA SER A 331 -14.10 -0.03 4.30
C SER A 331 -14.16 -1.12 5.36
N PHE A 332 -13.00 -1.60 5.77
CA PHE A 332 -12.83 -2.51 6.91
C PHE A 332 -12.12 -1.74 8.01
N HIS A 333 -12.85 -1.45 9.07
CA HIS A 333 -12.35 -0.64 10.17
C HIS A 333 -11.75 -1.51 11.26
N ILE A 334 -10.52 -1.19 11.66
CA ILE A 334 -9.78 -1.91 12.71
C ILE A 334 -9.78 -1.02 13.96
N PRO A 335 -10.61 -1.32 14.96
CA PRO A 335 -10.66 -0.53 16.17
C PRO A 335 -9.36 -0.73 16.97
N PHE A 336 -9.02 0.27 17.79
CA PHE A 336 -7.86 0.22 18.70
C PHE A 336 -6.49 0.01 18.03
N ALA A 337 -6.39 0.24 16.72
CA ALA A 337 -5.12 0.28 16.00
C ALA A 337 -4.66 1.72 15.80
N ARG A 338 -3.35 1.95 15.81
CA ARG A 338 -2.72 3.25 15.59
C ARG A 338 -1.94 3.21 14.28
N HIS A 339 -2.27 4.12 13.37
CA HIS A 339 -1.46 4.35 12.17
C HIS A 339 -0.32 5.31 12.49
N ILE A 340 0.90 4.90 12.16
CA ILE A 340 2.11 5.69 12.30
C ILE A 340 2.73 5.86 10.93
N TYR A 341 2.70 7.08 10.41
CA TYR A 341 3.30 7.40 9.13
C TYR A 341 4.78 7.72 9.27
N LEU A 342 5.62 7.02 8.52
CA LEU A 342 7.03 7.33 8.39
C LEU A 342 7.16 8.44 7.36
N SER A 343 7.36 9.67 7.82
CA SER A 343 7.48 10.84 6.94
C SER A 343 8.94 11.22 6.70
N THR A 344 9.22 11.85 5.56
CA THR A 344 10.57 12.30 5.18
C THR A 344 11.02 13.53 5.96
N ASP A 345 10.09 14.29 6.53
CA ASP A 345 10.31 15.50 7.33
C ASP A 345 10.40 15.22 8.84
N LEU A 346 10.40 13.94 9.26
CA LEU A 346 10.58 13.59 10.67
C LEU A 346 11.92 14.12 11.19
N SER A 347 11.89 14.75 12.36
CA SER A 347 13.11 15.01 13.13
C SER A 347 13.60 13.74 13.82
N ALA A 348 14.90 13.72 14.20
CA ALA A 348 15.48 12.58 14.92
C ALA A 348 14.76 12.32 16.25
N SER A 349 14.35 13.39 16.95
CA SER A 349 13.61 13.29 18.21
C SER A 349 12.23 12.66 18.02
N GLU A 350 11.50 13.06 16.97
CA GLU A 350 10.19 12.48 16.64
C GLU A 350 10.33 11.01 16.25
N TYR A 351 11.30 10.67 15.41
CA TYR A 351 11.58 9.28 15.03
C TYR A 351 11.90 8.41 16.26
N LEU A 352 12.76 8.89 17.17
CA LEU A 352 13.07 8.18 18.40
C LEU A 352 11.85 8.02 19.31
N ASN A 353 10.97 9.02 19.39
CA ASN A 353 9.74 8.93 20.17
C ASN A 353 8.77 7.90 19.57
N ILE A 354 8.65 7.85 18.23
CA ILE A 354 7.89 6.82 17.53
C ILE A 354 8.43 5.44 17.89
N MET A 355 9.74 5.22 17.73
CA MET A 355 10.36 3.92 18.03
C MET A 355 10.19 3.54 19.51
N LYS A 356 10.41 4.45 20.45
CA LYS A 356 10.13 4.20 21.87
C LYS A 356 8.68 3.83 22.14
N SER A 357 7.73 4.40 21.39
CA SER A 357 6.31 4.09 21.55
C SER A 357 5.90 2.76 20.96
N LEU A 358 6.73 2.15 20.09
CA LEU A 358 6.51 0.84 19.48
C LEU A 358 7.16 -0.30 20.26
N GLY A 359 8.09 0.00 21.18
CA GLY A 359 8.82 -0.99 21.95
C GLY A 359 8.39 -1.03 23.41
N ASP A 360 8.57 -2.17 24.07
CA ASP A 360 8.62 -2.22 25.52
C ASP A 360 9.83 -1.39 26.01
N PRO A 361 9.73 -0.60 27.09
CA PRO A 361 10.87 0.08 27.69
C PRO A 361 12.10 -0.82 27.90
N GLN A 362 11.95 -2.14 28.06
CA GLN A 362 13.09 -3.08 28.15
C GLN A 362 13.71 -3.48 26.79
N SER A 363 12.91 -3.61 25.72
CA SER A 363 13.36 -4.00 24.36
C SER A 363 14.05 -2.85 23.61
N SER A 364 13.69 -1.62 23.97
CA SER A 364 14.15 -0.35 23.38
C SER A 364 15.67 -0.15 23.44
N HIS A 365 16.36 -0.85 24.34
CA HIS A 365 17.82 -0.77 24.49
C HIS A 365 18.60 -1.31 23.29
N SER A 366 18.06 -2.30 22.56
CA SER A 366 18.78 -2.97 21.46
C SER A 366 18.85 -2.14 20.17
N VAL A 367 17.79 -1.41 19.83
CA VAL A 367 17.71 -0.55 18.64
C VAL A 367 18.37 0.81 18.87
N CYS A 368 18.19 1.40 20.07
CA CYS A 368 18.83 2.68 20.42
C CYS A 368 20.36 2.61 20.44
N PHE A 369 20.97 1.50 20.87
CA PHE A 369 22.43 1.40 20.98
C PHE A 369 23.13 1.49 19.61
N ARG A 370 22.52 0.97 18.54
CA ARG A 370 23.08 1.08 17.18
C ARG A 370 22.88 2.45 16.53
N LEU A 371 21.78 3.14 16.83
CA LEU A 371 21.52 4.50 16.34
C LEU A 371 22.39 5.55 17.08
N LEU A 372 22.62 5.38 18.39
CA LEU A 372 23.44 6.29 19.21
C LEU A 372 24.93 6.28 18.85
N CYS A 373 25.46 5.20 18.27
CA CYS A 373 26.83 5.20 17.75
C CYS A 373 27.05 6.26 16.65
N ARG A 374 25.99 6.74 15.97
CA ARG A 374 26.11 7.82 14.98
C ARG A 374 26.18 9.22 15.57
N SER A 375 25.53 9.51 16.70
CA SER A 375 25.63 10.85 17.31
C SER A 375 27.03 11.13 17.87
N HIS A 376 27.76 10.08 18.29
CA HIS A 376 29.16 10.22 18.69
C HIS A 376 30.12 10.31 17.50
N PHE A 377 29.88 9.59 16.39
CA PHE A 377 30.79 9.65 15.23
C PHE A 377 30.68 10.95 14.41
N VAL A 378 29.49 11.58 14.34
CA VAL A 378 29.35 12.90 13.71
C VAL A 378 30.04 14.00 14.53
N HIS A 379 30.15 13.83 15.86
CA HIS A 379 30.87 14.78 16.70
C HIS A 379 32.40 14.61 16.68
N CYS A 380 32.90 13.41 16.35
CA CYS A 380 34.34 13.16 16.23
C CYS A 380 34.93 13.46 14.83
N ALA A 381 34.09 13.67 13.81
CA ALA A 381 34.54 14.05 12.46
C ALA A 381 34.59 15.58 12.23
N ALA A 382 34.27 16.38 13.26
CA ALA A 382 34.24 17.84 13.22
C ALA A 382 35.23 18.52 14.18
N ASN A 383 36.34 17.84 14.51
CA ASN A 383 37.50 18.43 15.19
C ASN A 383 38.79 18.12 14.45
#